data_AF-C4KEG0-F1
#
_entry.id   AF-C4KEG0-F1
#
_cell.length_a   1.000
_cell.length_b   1.000
_cell.length_c   1.000
_cell.angle_alpha   90.00
_cell.angle_beta   90.00
_cell.angle_gamma   90.00
#
_symmetry.space_group_name_H-M   'P 1'
#
loop_
_entity.id
_entity.type
_entity.pdbx_description
1 polymer ?
#
loop_
_entity_poly.entity_id
_entity_poly.type
_entity_poly.pdbx_seq_one_letter_code
_entity_poly.pdbx_strand_id
1 'polypeptide(L)'
;MRKSLLALLTLSLALLSLLITPTMALNSGGSQIPIYLTSVYTSSILQGLGFSFNNSNNWVETNYISITINLPSSPPNSYQINNAYSIIAGLSPYPVSNINIFNNLLQAYVELFTSPPYTYPNEIGFVVSYGSTTFYSYTTLYSSFAGTQLTITISYTGNGFYVQFSDSNGFSHSVSVSSVNFVPYGALILGSLVPNGNYYYFPIGNMLPNASVNFSYTISSFTIQGNPATSVGMATISPQYGTPIYVSSTGWFKWVSGSPTLINPTAYTYTNLARIGGSMQISYTTSQLY
;
A
#
# COMPACT_ATOMS: atom_id res chain seq x y z
N MET A 1 34.03 27.05 -5.62
CA MET A 1 32.68 27.51 -6.01
C MET A 1 31.80 26.43 -6.66
N ARG A 2 32.32 25.34 -7.24
CA ARG A 2 31.50 24.27 -7.88
C ARG A 2 30.66 23.39 -6.93
N LYS A 3 31.11 23.14 -5.69
CA LYS A 3 30.41 22.26 -4.74
C LYS A 3 29.15 22.92 -4.13
N SER A 4 29.20 24.23 -3.93
CA SER A 4 28.10 25.03 -3.37
C SER A 4 26.90 25.12 -4.31
N LEU A 5 27.15 25.17 -5.62
CA LEU A 5 26.10 25.24 -6.64
C LEU A 5 25.34 23.91 -6.77
N LEU A 6 26.04 22.78 -6.63
CA LEU A 6 25.44 21.44 -6.67
C LEU A 6 24.55 21.19 -5.45
N ALA A 7 25.00 21.61 -4.26
CA ALA A 7 24.21 21.55 -3.03
C ALA A 7 22.94 22.42 -3.09
N LEU A 8 23.03 23.59 -3.72
CA LEU A 8 21.88 24.48 -3.92
C LEU A 8 20.86 23.88 -4.91
N LEU A 9 21.34 23.22 -5.97
CA LEU A 9 20.49 22.54 -6.96
C LEU A 9 19.79 21.31 -6.36
N THR A 10 20.49 20.48 -5.58
CA THR A 10 19.87 19.34 -4.89
C THR A 10 18.86 19.79 -3.84
N LEU A 11 19.13 20.88 -3.14
CA LEU A 11 18.18 21.47 -2.17
C LEU A 11 16.94 22.03 -2.88
N SER A 12 17.10 22.62 -4.08
CA SER A 12 15.99 23.14 -4.89
C SER A 12 15.10 22.04 -5.47
N LEU A 13 15.68 20.90 -5.88
CA LEU A 13 14.92 19.73 -6.34
C LEU A 13 14.19 19.05 -5.18
N ALA A 14 14.83 18.96 -4.01
CA ALA A 14 14.18 18.47 -2.79
C ALA A 14 13.03 19.39 -2.36
N LEU A 15 13.21 20.73 -2.41
CA LEU A 15 12.14 21.68 -2.14
C LEU A 15 10.99 21.59 -3.15
N LEU A 16 11.29 21.36 -4.43
CA LEU A 16 10.27 21.17 -5.46
C LEU A 16 9.50 19.85 -5.25
N SER A 17 10.14 18.80 -4.74
CA SER A 17 9.47 17.56 -4.33
C SER A 17 8.65 17.71 -3.04
N LEU A 18 9.04 18.61 -2.11
CA LEU A 18 8.24 18.96 -0.94
C LEU A 18 6.99 19.79 -1.29
N LEU A 19 7.05 20.60 -2.35
CA LEU A 19 5.92 21.37 -2.89
C LEU A 19 4.89 20.51 -3.64
N ILE A 20 5.16 19.22 -3.83
CA ILE A 20 4.23 18.23 -4.38
C ILE A 20 3.90 17.21 -3.28
N THR A 21 3.57 17.68 -2.08
CA THR A 21 2.62 16.94 -1.25
C THR A 21 1.25 17.50 -1.57
N PRO A 22 0.48 16.88 -2.49
CA PRO A 22 -0.88 17.31 -2.71
C PRO A 22 -1.69 16.91 -1.48
N THR A 23 -1.77 17.76 -0.47
CA THR A 23 -3.00 17.90 0.32
C THR A 23 -4.06 18.52 -0.61
N MET A 24 -4.41 17.81 -1.68
CA MET A 24 -5.41 18.26 -2.64
C MET A 24 -6.76 17.83 -2.11
N ALA A 25 -7.45 18.78 -1.49
CA ALA A 25 -8.89 18.72 -1.34
C ALA A 25 -9.50 18.34 -2.70
N LEU A 26 -10.24 17.22 -2.75
CA LEU A 26 -11.08 16.88 -3.89
C LEU A 26 -12.23 17.91 -3.93
N ASN A 27 -12.03 19.04 -4.64
CA ASN A 27 -13.02 19.95 -5.29
C ASN A 27 -12.34 21.29 -5.61
N SER A 28 -12.54 21.99 -6.74
CA SER A 28 -13.81 22.38 -7.38
C SER A 28 -13.63 22.75 -8.88
N GLY A 29 -13.38 21.77 -9.76
CA GLY A 29 -13.21 22.07 -11.19
C GLY A 29 -13.38 20.90 -12.17
N GLY A 30 -13.65 19.70 -11.66
CA GLY A 30 -13.92 18.52 -12.47
C GLY A 30 -15.40 18.14 -12.41
N SER A 31 -15.87 17.43 -13.43
CA SER A 31 -17.19 16.82 -13.43
C SER A 31 -17.16 15.54 -12.62
N GLN A 32 -18.11 15.36 -11.70
CA GLN A 32 -18.20 14.12 -10.93
C GLN A 32 -18.48 12.94 -11.87
N ILE A 33 -17.78 11.83 -11.65
CA ILE A 33 -17.98 10.57 -12.40
C ILE A 33 -18.41 9.45 -11.45
N PRO A 34 -19.27 8.51 -11.89
CA PRO A 34 -19.74 7.42 -11.07
C PRO A 34 -18.63 6.41 -10.73
N ILE A 35 -18.79 5.76 -9.57
CA ILE A 35 -17.94 4.67 -9.08
C ILE A 35 -18.79 3.39 -9.06
N TYR A 36 -18.35 2.35 -9.76
CA TYR A 36 -19.07 1.08 -9.86
C TYR A 36 -18.27 -0.05 -9.22
N LEU A 37 -18.91 -0.84 -8.37
CA LEU A 37 -18.37 -2.14 -7.96
C LEU A 37 -18.50 -3.10 -9.15
N THR A 38 -17.39 -3.46 -9.77
CA THR A 38 -17.36 -4.30 -10.98
C THR A 38 -17.07 -5.76 -10.68
N SER A 39 -16.35 -6.05 -9.60
CA SER A 39 -15.88 -7.41 -9.31
C SER A 39 -15.60 -7.63 -7.82
N VAL A 40 -15.71 -8.87 -7.39
CA VAL A 40 -15.37 -9.33 -6.04
C VAL A 40 -14.50 -10.57 -6.19
N TYR A 41 -13.32 -10.54 -5.57
CA TYR A 41 -12.33 -11.60 -5.64
C TYR A 41 -11.98 -12.11 -4.24
N THR A 42 -11.32 -13.27 -4.19
CA THR A 42 -10.83 -13.85 -2.93
C THR A 42 -9.32 -14.10 -3.00
N SER A 43 -8.64 -13.97 -1.87
CA SER A 43 -7.22 -14.32 -1.73
C SER A 43 -6.91 -14.89 -0.35
N SER A 44 -5.94 -15.80 -0.31
CA SER A 44 -5.43 -16.37 0.95
C SER A 44 -4.50 -15.42 1.70
N ILE A 45 -3.97 -14.36 1.08
CA ILE A 45 -2.90 -13.52 1.65
C ILE A 45 -3.14 -12.00 1.53
N LEU A 46 -4.14 -11.60 0.75
CA LEU A 46 -4.45 -10.20 0.45
C LEU A 46 -5.91 -9.86 0.78
N GLN A 47 -6.09 -8.63 1.25
CA GLN A 47 -7.40 -7.99 1.37
C GLN A 47 -7.30 -6.53 0.95
N GLY A 48 -8.30 -5.98 0.28
CA GLY A 48 -8.31 -4.56 -0.05
C GLY A 48 -9.19 -4.21 -1.23
N LEU A 49 -8.86 -3.10 -1.89
CA LEU A 49 -9.58 -2.57 -3.04
C LEU A 49 -8.64 -2.37 -4.22
N GLY A 50 -9.15 -2.66 -5.42
CA GLY A 50 -8.58 -2.26 -6.70
C GLY A 50 -9.45 -1.19 -7.35
N PHE A 51 -8.83 -0.30 -8.11
CA PHE A 51 -9.48 0.78 -8.84
C PHE A 51 -8.94 0.87 -10.26
N SER A 52 -9.80 1.14 -11.23
CA SER A 52 -9.42 1.44 -12.62
C SER A 52 -10.32 2.51 -13.21
N PHE A 53 -9.77 3.34 -14.08
CA PHE A 53 -10.53 4.35 -14.79
C PHE A 53 -11.06 3.81 -16.12
N ASN A 54 -12.33 4.09 -16.42
CA ASN A 54 -12.98 3.66 -17.66
C ASN A 54 -13.52 4.86 -18.44
N ASN A 55 -13.19 4.92 -19.72
CA ASN A 55 -13.71 5.91 -20.66
C ASN A 55 -14.53 5.20 -21.74
N SER A 56 -15.86 5.26 -21.64
CA SER A 56 -16.79 4.68 -22.62
C SER A 56 -16.46 3.22 -23.00
N ASN A 57 -16.33 2.34 -22.00
CA ASN A 57 -15.99 0.92 -22.08
C ASN A 57 -14.51 0.59 -22.36
N ASN A 58 -13.62 1.58 -22.42
CA ASN A 58 -12.18 1.36 -22.52
C ASN A 58 -11.49 1.69 -21.21
N TRP A 59 -10.71 0.74 -20.68
CA TRP A 59 -9.85 1.01 -19.54
C TRP A 59 -8.73 1.96 -19.96
N VAL A 60 -8.52 3.02 -19.17
CA VAL A 60 -7.49 4.03 -19.44
C VAL A 60 -6.39 3.96 -18.40
N GLU A 61 -5.24 4.53 -18.76
CA GLU A 61 -4.04 4.52 -17.92
C GLU A 61 -4.32 5.11 -16.52
N THR A 62 -3.82 4.43 -15.49
CA THR A 62 -3.87 4.83 -14.08
C THR A 62 -2.44 5.04 -13.59
N ASN A 63 -1.95 6.26 -13.67
CA ASN A 63 -0.52 6.57 -13.56
C ASN A 63 -0.07 6.99 -12.16
N TYR A 64 -0.99 7.09 -11.19
CA TYR A 64 -0.65 7.58 -9.86
C TYR A 64 -1.52 6.94 -8.78
N ILE A 65 -0.89 6.58 -7.67
CA ILE A 65 -1.55 6.24 -6.41
C ILE A 65 -0.78 6.86 -5.25
N SER A 66 -1.51 7.42 -4.30
CA SER A 66 -0.96 7.87 -3.02
C SER A 66 -1.91 7.52 -1.90
N ILE A 67 -1.37 6.98 -0.81
CA ILE A 67 -2.11 6.64 0.41
C ILE A 67 -1.41 7.24 1.61
N THR A 68 -2.18 7.76 2.56
CA THR A 68 -1.71 8.23 3.86
C THR A 68 -2.26 7.32 4.95
N ILE A 69 -1.36 6.76 5.73
CA ILE A 69 -1.60 5.77 6.77
C ILE A 69 -1.36 6.43 8.11
N ASN A 70 -2.29 6.26 9.04
CA ASN A 70 -2.06 6.66 10.44
C ASN A 70 -1.35 5.50 11.16
N LEU A 71 -0.10 5.71 11.58
CA LEU A 71 0.62 4.71 12.36
C LEU A 71 0.20 4.81 13.84
N PRO A 72 -0.07 3.68 14.52
CA PRO A 72 -0.45 3.72 15.92
C PRO A 72 0.70 4.21 16.82
N SER A 73 0.37 4.81 17.97
CA SER A 73 1.38 5.29 18.93
C SER A 73 2.20 4.18 19.58
N SER A 74 1.68 2.96 19.56
CA SER A 74 2.41 1.75 19.91
C SER A 74 2.11 0.70 18.86
N PRO A 75 3.09 -0.15 18.50
CA PRO A 75 2.74 -1.36 17.78
C PRO A 75 1.77 -2.15 18.65
N PRO A 76 0.82 -2.86 18.05
CA PRO A 76 -0.22 -3.51 18.83
C PRO A 76 0.44 -4.57 19.76
N ASN A 77 0.02 -4.60 21.04
CA ASN A 77 0.81 -5.16 22.16
C ASN A 77 0.76 -6.70 22.32
N SER A 78 0.11 -7.43 21.42
CA SER A 78 -0.25 -8.84 21.62
C SER A 78 0.39 -9.84 20.64
N TYR A 79 1.49 -9.48 19.96
CA TYR A 79 1.93 -10.19 18.77
C TYR A 79 3.26 -10.90 19.00
N GLN A 80 3.18 -12.20 19.26
CA GLN A 80 4.29 -13.15 19.15
C GLN A 80 4.31 -13.78 17.75
N ILE A 81 4.08 -12.96 16.73
CA ILE A 81 4.02 -13.44 15.36
C ILE A 81 5.20 -12.80 14.64
N ASN A 82 6.17 -13.63 14.22
CA ASN A 82 7.21 -13.27 13.26
C ASN A 82 6.59 -13.00 11.87
N ASN A 83 5.60 -12.10 11.79
CA ASN A 83 4.97 -11.69 10.54
C ASN A 83 4.97 -10.18 10.42
N ALA A 84 5.46 -9.73 9.28
CA ALA A 84 5.23 -8.39 8.77
C ALA A 84 3.75 -8.27 8.37
N TYR A 85 3.01 -7.42 9.08
CA TYR A 85 1.79 -6.88 8.49
C TYR A 85 2.17 -5.81 7.48
N SER A 86 1.65 -5.92 6.27
CA SER A 86 1.97 -5.00 5.19
C SER A 86 0.77 -4.17 4.79
N ILE A 87 0.98 -2.86 4.64
CA ILE A 87 0.07 -2.00 3.89
C ILE A 87 0.72 -1.70 2.55
N ILE A 88 0.00 -1.98 1.47
CA ILE A 88 0.51 -1.97 0.12
C ILE A 88 -0.25 -0.93 -0.71
N ALA A 89 0.49 -0.03 -1.34
CA ALA A 89 0.02 0.68 -2.53
C ALA A 89 0.59 -0.03 -3.77
N GLY A 90 -0.21 -0.15 -4.83
CA GLY A 90 0.23 -0.84 -6.04
C GLY A 90 -0.29 -0.23 -7.33
N LEU A 91 0.47 -0.39 -8.40
CA LEU A 91 0.04 -0.17 -9.78
C LEU A 91 0.17 -1.47 -10.57
N SER A 92 -0.83 -1.78 -11.40
CA SER A 92 -0.93 -3.03 -12.14
C SER A 92 -1.15 -2.80 -13.64
N PRO A 93 -0.59 -3.63 -14.53
CA PRO A 93 -0.91 -3.60 -15.96
C PRO A 93 -2.33 -4.09 -16.28
N TYR A 94 -3.09 -4.55 -15.28
CA TYR A 94 -4.43 -5.07 -15.48
C TYR A 94 -5.48 -4.16 -14.83
N PRO A 95 -6.64 -3.97 -15.48
CA PRO A 95 -7.76 -3.28 -14.87
C PRO A 95 -8.54 -4.19 -13.90
N VAL A 96 -9.43 -3.59 -13.10
CA VAL A 96 -10.23 -4.30 -12.08
C VAL A 96 -11.16 -5.39 -12.61
N SER A 97 -11.43 -5.44 -13.92
CA SER A 97 -12.18 -6.54 -14.56
C SER A 97 -11.36 -7.81 -14.75
N ASN A 98 -10.06 -7.77 -14.45
CA ASN A 98 -9.15 -8.90 -14.60
C ASN A 98 -8.56 -9.27 -13.24
N ILE A 99 -8.76 -10.53 -12.81
CA ILE A 99 -8.25 -11.07 -11.54
C ILE A 99 -6.74 -10.86 -11.35
N ASN A 100 -5.97 -10.83 -12.44
CA ASN A 100 -4.52 -10.66 -12.38
C ASN A 100 -4.07 -9.28 -11.87
N ILE A 101 -4.99 -8.33 -11.70
CA ILE A 101 -4.72 -7.03 -11.06
C ILE A 101 -4.06 -7.20 -9.68
N PHE A 102 -4.38 -8.28 -8.94
CA PHE A 102 -3.82 -8.55 -7.60
C PHE A 102 -2.55 -9.39 -7.60
N ASN A 103 -2.18 -10.00 -8.74
CA ASN A 103 -1.05 -10.93 -8.82
C ASN A 103 0.18 -10.32 -9.50
N ASN A 104 -0.03 -9.30 -10.34
CA ASN A 104 1.04 -8.62 -11.05
C ASN A 104 0.91 -7.13 -10.77
N LEU A 105 1.68 -6.64 -9.80
CA LEU A 105 1.74 -5.22 -9.49
C LEU A 105 3.15 -4.81 -9.13
N LEU A 106 3.51 -3.58 -9.49
CA LEU A 106 4.58 -2.88 -8.79
C LEU A 106 3.98 -2.47 -7.45
N GLN A 107 4.57 -2.94 -6.37
CA GLN A 107 4.11 -2.68 -5.02
C GLN A 107 5.13 -1.84 -4.25
N ALA A 108 4.62 -0.87 -3.52
CA ALA A 108 5.33 -0.15 -2.48
C ALA A 108 4.58 -0.40 -1.17
N TYR A 109 5.29 -0.89 -0.16
CA TYR A 109 4.63 -1.33 1.05
C TYR A 109 5.45 -1.08 2.31
N VAL A 110 4.71 -1.01 3.41
CA VAL A 110 5.22 -0.74 4.75
C VAL A 110 4.94 -1.95 5.61
N GLU A 111 6.00 -2.50 6.19
CA GLU A 111 5.98 -3.68 7.05
C GLU A 111 6.14 -3.27 8.51
N LEU A 112 5.30 -3.77 9.39
CA LEU A 112 5.46 -3.59 10.84
C LEU A 112 5.99 -4.88 11.47
N PHE A 113 7.11 -4.79 12.18
CA PHE A 113 7.76 -5.91 12.85
C PHE A 113 7.69 -5.74 14.36
N THR A 114 7.20 -6.76 15.05
CA THR A 114 7.19 -6.85 16.52
C THR A 114 7.96 -8.09 16.96
N SER A 115 8.93 -7.94 17.87
CA SER A 115 9.71 -9.06 18.40
C SER A 115 9.70 -9.13 19.93
N PRO A 116 8.63 -9.68 20.55
CA PRO A 116 8.69 -10.06 21.95
C PRO A 116 9.33 -11.45 22.16
N PRO A 117 9.97 -11.73 23.31
CA PRO A 117 9.97 -10.87 24.48
C PRO A 117 11.28 -10.09 24.75
N TYR A 118 12.44 -10.40 24.14
CA TYR A 118 13.71 -9.84 24.67
C TYR A 118 14.89 -9.65 23.69
N THR A 119 14.71 -9.70 22.36
CA THR A 119 15.89 -9.73 21.48
C THR A 119 16.06 -8.51 20.58
N TYR A 120 14.97 -7.88 20.11
CA TYR A 120 15.08 -6.77 19.15
C TYR A 120 13.99 -5.70 19.36
N PRO A 121 14.29 -4.43 19.07
CA PRO A 121 13.30 -3.37 19.12
C PRO A 121 12.21 -3.58 18.06
N ASN A 122 11.04 -2.95 18.25
CA ASN A 122 10.01 -2.93 17.21
C ASN A 122 10.52 -2.16 15.98
N GLU A 123 10.32 -2.71 14.79
CA GLU A 123 10.84 -2.16 13.54
C GLU A 123 9.72 -1.86 12.54
N ILE A 124 10.05 -0.98 11.59
CA ILE A 124 9.25 -0.66 10.41
C ILE A 124 10.12 -0.84 9.17
N GLY A 125 9.60 -1.56 8.18
CA GLY A 125 10.21 -1.79 6.88
C GLY A 125 9.52 -1.01 5.78
N PHE A 126 10.29 -0.56 4.81
CA PHE A 126 9.83 0.10 3.60
C PHE A 126 10.37 -0.65 2.40
N VAL A 127 9.48 -1.15 1.54
CA VAL A 127 9.88 -2.06 0.46
C VAL A 127 9.23 -1.67 -0.85
N VAL A 128 10.00 -1.77 -1.94
CA VAL A 128 9.50 -1.63 -3.32
C VAL A 128 9.86 -2.90 -4.09
N SER A 129 8.86 -3.56 -4.68
CA SER A 129 9.06 -4.79 -5.44
C SER A 129 8.12 -4.96 -6.63
N TYR A 130 8.50 -5.82 -7.56
CA TYR A 130 7.68 -6.30 -8.67
C TYR A 130 7.93 -7.79 -8.87
N GLY A 131 6.89 -8.61 -8.72
CA GLY A 131 7.05 -10.06 -8.67
C GLY A 131 8.01 -10.47 -7.53
N SER A 132 9.02 -11.29 -7.85
CA SER A 132 10.07 -11.70 -6.91
C SER A 132 11.22 -10.70 -6.75
N THR A 133 11.25 -9.63 -7.56
CA THR A 133 12.37 -8.68 -7.56
C THR A 133 12.12 -7.55 -6.57
N THR A 134 13.05 -7.34 -5.65
CA THR A 134 13.05 -6.21 -4.71
C THR A 134 13.99 -5.13 -5.22
N PHE A 135 13.48 -3.90 -5.40
CA PHE A 135 14.25 -2.74 -5.85
C PHE A 135 14.76 -1.88 -4.71
N TYR A 136 14.04 -1.90 -3.58
CA TYR A 136 14.39 -1.17 -2.39
C TYR A 136 13.87 -1.91 -1.17
N SER A 137 14.70 -1.99 -0.13
CA SER A 137 14.31 -2.46 1.19
C SER A 137 15.11 -1.68 2.24
N TYR A 138 14.41 -1.12 3.22
CA TYR A 138 15.01 -0.40 4.33
C TYR A 138 14.21 -0.66 5.60
N THR A 139 14.89 -0.98 6.69
CA THR A 139 14.27 -1.19 8.00
C THR A 139 14.86 -0.24 9.03
N THR A 140 14.05 0.17 9.99
CA THR A 140 14.46 1.05 11.09
C THR A 140 13.53 0.90 12.28
N LEU A 141 13.82 1.61 13.38
CA LEU A 141 13.03 1.57 14.60
C LEU A 141 11.65 2.19 14.41
N TYR A 142 10.62 1.42 14.77
CA TYR A 142 9.21 1.87 14.74
C TYR A 142 8.99 3.12 15.61
N SER A 143 9.74 3.26 16.70
CA SER A 143 9.64 4.41 17.61
C SER A 143 9.86 5.76 16.93
N SER A 144 10.53 5.81 15.78
CA SER A 144 10.72 7.04 14.99
C SER A 144 9.44 7.48 14.26
N PHE A 145 8.49 6.56 14.07
CA PHE A 145 7.26 6.73 13.29
C PHE A 145 5.98 6.52 14.11
N ALA A 146 6.12 6.21 15.40
CA ALA A 146 5.00 5.94 16.28
C ALA A 146 4.07 7.17 16.38
N GLY A 147 2.79 6.98 16.06
CA GLY A 147 1.79 8.06 16.10
C GLY A 147 1.89 9.07 14.95
N THR A 148 2.72 8.82 13.93
CA THR A 148 2.87 9.71 12.78
C THR A 148 1.97 9.31 11.62
N GLN A 149 1.86 10.19 10.63
CA GLN A 149 1.24 9.86 9.35
C GLN A 149 2.32 9.51 8.34
N LEU A 150 2.17 8.36 7.69
CA LEU A 150 3.07 7.89 6.66
C LEU A 150 2.36 7.87 5.31
N THR A 151 2.95 8.51 4.32
CA THR A 151 2.47 8.54 2.95
C THR A 151 3.31 7.64 2.06
N ILE A 152 2.64 6.80 1.27
CA ILE A 152 3.23 6.01 0.18
C ILE A 152 2.68 6.56 -1.13
N THR A 153 3.58 6.90 -2.06
CA THR A 153 3.21 7.38 -3.40
C THR A 153 3.91 6.54 -4.46
N ILE A 154 3.18 6.15 -5.50
CA ILE A 154 3.72 5.54 -6.72
C ILE A 154 3.22 6.36 -7.90
N SER A 155 4.14 6.79 -8.77
CA SER A 155 3.81 7.44 -10.04
C SER A 155 4.49 6.75 -11.22
N TYR A 156 3.83 6.75 -12.37
CA TYR A 156 4.33 6.26 -13.64
C TYR A 156 4.48 7.43 -14.62
N THR A 157 5.60 7.48 -15.34
CA THR A 157 5.95 8.61 -16.21
C THR A 157 6.21 8.21 -17.66
N GLY A 158 5.80 7.00 -18.08
CA GLY A 158 6.15 6.45 -19.39
C GLY A 158 7.57 5.88 -19.47
N ASN A 159 8.51 6.41 -18.68
CA ASN A 159 9.92 5.99 -18.63
C ASN A 159 10.25 5.10 -17.41
N GLY A 160 9.22 4.63 -16.72
CA GLY A 160 9.33 3.85 -15.48
C GLY A 160 8.52 4.44 -14.34
N PHE A 161 8.79 3.92 -13.15
CA PHE A 161 8.04 4.23 -11.94
C PHE A 161 8.90 5.00 -10.95
N TYR A 162 8.26 5.89 -10.21
CA TYR A 162 8.84 6.60 -9.09
C TYR A 162 8.02 6.32 -7.85
N VAL A 163 8.69 5.88 -6.79
CA VAL A 163 8.08 5.56 -5.50
C VAL A 163 8.64 6.50 -4.45
N GLN A 164 7.78 6.99 -3.57
CA GLN A 164 8.18 7.80 -2.43
C GLN A 164 7.49 7.31 -1.16
N PHE A 165 8.28 7.22 -0.09
CA PHE A 165 7.80 7.13 1.28
C PHE A 165 8.10 8.44 1.97
N SER A 166 7.15 8.97 2.73
CA SER A 166 7.37 10.18 3.52
C SER A 166 6.51 10.21 4.77
N ASP A 167 6.95 10.87 5.83
CA ASP A 167 6.14 11.08 7.03
C ASP A 167 5.97 12.56 7.39
N SER A 168 5.12 12.82 8.38
CA SER A 168 4.88 14.19 8.88
C SER A 168 6.07 14.80 9.64
N ASN A 169 7.08 14.02 10.00
CA ASN A 169 8.22 14.44 10.82
C ASN A 169 9.50 14.69 10.00
N GLY A 170 9.40 14.58 8.66
CA GLY A 170 10.49 14.92 7.74
C GLY A 170 11.27 13.71 7.20
N PHE A 171 10.88 12.47 7.53
CA PHE A 171 11.34 11.31 6.78
C PHE A 171 10.86 11.42 5.34
N SER A 172 11.77 11.26 4.38
CA SER A 172 11.43 11.15 2.96
C SER A 172 12.47 10.30 2.25
N HIS A 173 12.02 9.28 1.53
CA HIS A 173 12.87 8.42 0.72
C HIS A 173 12.21 8.15 -0.62
N SER A 174 13.01 8.17 -1.69
CA SER A 174 12.51 7.99 -3.05
C SER A 174 13.29 6.95 -3.82
N VAL A 175 12.60 6.22 -4.69
CA VAL A 175 13.13 5.09 -5.44
C VAL A 175 12.64 5.20 -6.88
N SER A 176 13.56 5.20 -7.83
CA SER A 176 13.22 5.13 -9.27
C SER A 176 13.38 3.70 -9.76
N VAL A 177 12.34 3.16 -10.40
CA VAL A 177 12.30 1.80 -10.94
C VAL A 177 12.10 1.88 -12.46
N SER A 178 13.20 1.78 -13.21
CA SER A 178 13.20 1.86 -14.69
C SER A 178 13.24 0.49 -15.38
N SER A 179 13.59 -0.59 -14.67
CA SER A 179 13.69 -1.94 -15.22
C SER A 179 12.34 -2.64 -15.41
N VAL A 180 11.28 -2.11 -14.80
CA VAL A 180 9.91 -2.60 -14.96
C VAL A 180 9.21 -1.73 -16.00
N ASN A 181 8.70 -2.36 -17.06
CA ASN A 181 8.08 -1.65 -18.17
C ASN A 181 6.67 -2.20 -18.43
N PHE A 182 5.66 -1.50 -17.91
CA PHE A 182 4.27 -1.71 -18.28
C PHE A 182 3.48 -0.40 -18.12
N VAL A 183 2.41 -0.27 -18.90
CA VAL A 183 1.42 0.81 -18.72
C VAL A 183 0.41 0.37 -17.66
N PRO A 184 0.24 1.11 -16.56
CA PRO A 184 -0.68 0.74 -15.50
C PRO A 184 -2.13 1.04 -15.90
N TYR A 185 -3.04 0.08 -15.68
CA TYR A 185 -4.50 0.22 -15.89
C TYR A 185 -5.29 0.03 -14.60
N GLY A 186 -4.62 -0.37 -13.51
CA GLY A 186 -5.22 -0.55 -12.21
C GLY A 186 -4.31 -0.03 -11.11
N ALA A 187 -4.93 0.46 -10.03
CA ALA A 187 -4.28 0.83 -8.79
C ALA A 187 -4.87 0.05 -7.62
N LEU A 188 -4.05 -0.29 -6.64
CA LEU A 188 -4.43 -1.17 -5.53
C LEU A 188 -4.05 -0.58 -4.19
N ILE A 189 -4.95 -0.77 -3.23
CA ILE A 189 -4.73 -0.48 -1.82
C ILE A 189 -5.04 -1.76 -1.05
N LEU A 190 -4.00 -2.41 -0.53
CA LEU A 190 -4.12 -3.73 0.07
C LEU A 190 -3.56 -3.74 1.50
N GLY A 191 -4.21 -4.49 2.37
CA GLY A 191 -3.60 -5.08 3.54
C GLY A 191 -3.17 -6.50 3.21
N SER A 192 -1.99 -6.88 3.68
CA SER A 192 -1.47 -8.22 3.46
C SER A 192 -0.92 -8.83 4.74
N LEU A 193 -1.15 -10.14 4.84
CA LEU A 193 -0.46 -11.04 5.76
C LEU A 193 0.53 -11.86 4.92
N VAL A 194 1.59 -11.24 4.43
CA VAL A 194 2.66 -11.95 3.71
C VAL A 194 3.93 -11.90 4.53
N PRO A 195 4.45 -13.05 5.01
CA PRO A 195 5.85 -13.15 5.36
C PRO A 195 6.64 -13.15 4.06
N ASN A 196 7.22 -12.01 3.64
CA ASN A 196 8.09 -12.03 2.47
C ASN A 196 9.48 -12.54 2.88
N GLY A 197 9.83 -13.70 2.34
CA GLY A 197 10.90 -14.60 2.78
C GLY A 197 12.33 -14.18 2.42
N ASN A 198 12.72 -12.92 2.69
CA ASN A 198 14.10 -12.45 2.48
C ASN A 198 14.81 -11.99 3.77
N TYR A 199 14.17 -12.07 4.93
CA TYR A 199 14.84 -11.83 6.21
C TYR A 199 15.33 -13.16 6.80
N TYR A 200 16.64 -13.33 6.77
CA TYR A 200 17.39 -14.43 7.37
C TYR A 200 17.10 -14.55 8.88
N TYR A 201 16.60 -15.73 9.30
CA TYR A 201 16.71 -16.36 10.64
C TYR A 201 16.14 -15.55 11.85
N PHE A 202 15.47 -16.14 12.85
CA PHE A 202 15.97 -17.13 13.81
C PHE A 202 14.83 -17.94 14.49
N PRO A 203 15.12 -19.17 14.96
CA PRO A 203 14.20 -19.96 15.76
C PRO A 203 14.20 -19.42 17.19
N ILE A 204 13.12 -18.77 17.63
CA ILE A 204 12.93 -18.49 19.04
C ILE A 204 11.51 -18.88 19.42
N GLY A 205 11.45 -19.98 20.19
CA GLY A 205 10.46 -20.27 21.23
C GLY A 205 8.99 -20.27 20.83
N ASN A 206 8.34 -21.42 20.99
CA ASN A 206 6.89 -21.57 21.04
C ASN A 206 6.24 -20.44 21.83
N MET A 207 5.67 -19.49 21.13
CA MET A 207 4.98 -18.36 21.70
C MET A 207 3.69 -18.22 20.90
N LEU A 208 2.71 -19.00 21.37
CA LEU A 208 1.41 -19.22 20.75
C LEU A 208 0.44 -18.18 21.32
N PRO A 209 -0.09 -17.23 20.52
CA PRO A 209 -1.28 -16.53 20.93
C PRO A 209 -2.44 -17.55 20.92
N ASN A 210 -2.91 -17.93 22.10
CA ASN A 210 -4.06 -18.84 22.31
C ASN A 210 -5.41 -18.25 21.83
N ALA A 211 -5.42 -17.16 21.06
CA ALA A 211 -6.59 -16.34 20.76
C ALA A 211 -6.57 -15.75 19.35
N SER A 212 -7.77 -15.52 18.80
CA SER A 212 -7.97 -14.75 17.57
C SER A 212 -7.44 -13.33 17.73
N VAL A 213 -6.79 -12.83 16.69
CA VAL A 213 -6.16 -11.51 16.66
C VAL A 213 -6.90 -10.62 15.67
N ASN A 214 -7.40 -9.50 16.18
CA ASN A 214 -8.04 -8.47 15.38
C ASN A 214 -7.01 -7.43 14.96
N PHE A 215 -7.11 -6.96 13.72
CA PHE A 215 -6.24 -5.94 13.18
C PHE A 215 -7.07 -4.96 12.35
N SER A 216 -6.75 -3.67 12.45
CA SER A 216 -7.35 -2.65 11.59
C SER A 216 -6.33 -1.57 11.23
N TYR A 217 -6.26 -1.22 9.94
CA TYR A 217 -5.53 -0.07 9.44
C TYR A 217 -6.50 1.01 8.98
N THR A 218 -6.19 2.26 9.33
CA THR A 218 -6.87 3.43 8.80
C THR A 218 -5.98 4.13 7.79
N ILE A 219 -6.47 4.20 6.57
CA ILE A 219 -5.95 5.05 5.51
C ILE A 219 -6.76 6.35 5.59
N SER A 220 -6.15 7.37 6.18
CA SER A 220 -6.78 8.67 6.43
C SER A 220 -7.15 9.37 5.13
N SER A 221 -6.36 9.15 4.08
CA SER A 221 -6.66 9.59 2.73
C SER A 221 -6.01 8.71 1.69
N PHE A 222 -6.68 8.50 0.56
CA PHE A 222 -6.06 8.02 -0.67
C PHE A 222 -6.40 8.91 -1.85
N THR A 223 -5.54 8.91 -2.85
CA THR A 223 -5.76 9.57 -4.14
C THR A 223 -5.17 8.71 -5.24
N ILE A 224 -5.97 8.43 -6.26
CA ILE A 224 -5.57 7.69 -7.46
C ILE A 224 -5.87 8.58 -8.66
N GLN A 225 -4.94 8.66 -9.62
CA GLN A 225 -5.10 9.46 -10.83
C GLN A 225 -4.76 8.64 -12.07
N GLY A 226 -5.35 9.07 -13.18
CA GLY A 226 -5.17 8.47 -14.48
C GLY A 226 -5.62 9.41 -15.59
N ASN A 227 -5.68 8.89 -16.80
CA ASN A 227 -6.20 9.62 -17.95
C ASN A 227 -7.70 9.96 -17.78
N PRO A 228 -8.21 10.98 -18.50
CA PRO A 228 -9.62 11.34 -18.47
C PRO A 228 -10.53 10.12 -18.66
N ALA A 229 -11.56 10.05 -17.83
CA ALA A 229 -12.46 8.91 -17.76
C ALA A 229 -13.90 9.34 -17.51
N THR A 230 -14.84 8.46 -17.83
CA THR A 230 -16.27 8.65 -17.61
C THR A 230 -16.78 7.94 -16.37
N SER A 231 -16.02 7.00 -15.82
CA SER A 231 -16.35 6.27 -14.60
C SER A 231 -15.12 5.64 -13.95
N VAL A 232 -15.28 5.18 -12.71
CA VAL A 232 -14.30 4.38 -11.99
C VAL A 232 -14.87 2.99 -11.75
N GLY A 233 -14.15 1.97 -12.18
CA GLY A 233 -14.38 0.59 -11.75
C GLY A 233 -13.66 0.33 -10.44
N MET A 234 -14.33 -0.38 -9.54
CA MET A 234 -13.80 -0.81 -8.25
C MET A 234 -13.95 -2.33 -8.12
N ALA A 235 -12.90 -2.99 -7.67
CA ALA A 235 -12.98 -4.39 -7.24
C ALA A 235 -12.61 -4.52 -5.77
N THR A 236 -13.24 -5.45 -5.08
CA THR A 236 -12.82 -5.85 -3.73
C THR A 236 -12.05 -7.16 -3.82
N ILE A 237 -11.01 -7.30 -2.99
CA ILE A 237 -10.38 -8.58 -2.71
C ILE A 237 -10.59 -8.89 -1.24
N SER A 238 -11.28 -10.01 -0.99
CA SER A 238 -11.65 -10.46 0.33
C SER A 238 -10.75 -11.64 0.76
N PRO A 239 -10.52 -11.80 2.07
CA PRO A 239 -9.83 -12.98 2.57
C PRO A 239 -10.61 -14.26 2.24
N GLN A 240 -9.90 -15.31 1.86
CA GLN A 240 -10.44 -16.65 1.71
C GLN A 240 -10.57 -17.30 3.09
N TYR A 241 -11.77 -17.25 3.67
CA TYR A 241 -12.02 -17.75 5.03
C TYR A 241 -11.68 -19.23 5.18
N GLY A 242 -11.15 -19.57 6.36
CA GLY A 242 -10.83 -20.96 6.71
C GLY A 242 -9.63 -21.55 5.97
N THR A 243 -9.03 -20.84 5.01
CA THR A 243 -7.85 -21.31 4.30
C THR A 243 -6.58 -21.02 5.10
N PRO A 244 -5.72 -22.03 5.33
CA PRO A 244 -4.43 -21.83 5.97
C PRO A 244 -3.55 -20.83 5.23
N ILE A 245 -2.97 -19.92 6.00
CA ILE A 245 -1.97 -18.93 5.62
C ILE A 245 -0.68 -19.38 6.27
N TYR A 246 0.32 -19.69 5.45
CA TYR A 246 1.61 -20.18 5.90
C TYR A 246 2.42 -19.05 6.53
N VAL A 247 2.93 -19.29 7.74
CA VAL A 247 3.70 -18.29 8.50
C VAL A 247 5.12 -18.79 8.82
N SER A 248 5.29 -20.10 9.03
CA SER A 248 6.59 -20.78 9.12
C SER A 248 6.42 -22.31 9.21
N SER A 249 7.51 -23.07 9.34
CA SER A 249 7.51 -24.54 9.48
C SER A 249 6.72 -25.10 10.67
N THR A 250 6.32 -24.26 11.64
CA THR A 250 5.62 -24.67 12.86
C THR A 250 4.42 -23.78 13.21
N GLY A 251 4.01 -22.86 12.34
CA GLY A 251 2.93 -21.92 12.63
C GLY A 251 2.03 -21.66 11.42
N TRP A 252 0.74 -21.90 11.59
CA TRP A 252 -0.29 -21.72 10.57
C TRP A 252 -1.37 -20.78 11.10
N PHE A 253 -1.86 -19.87 10.27
CA PHE A 253 -3.00 -19.00 10.60
C PHE A 253 -4.12 -19.20 9.60
N LYS A 254 -5.33 -18.76 9.90
CA LYS A 254 -6.42 -18.62 8.92
C LYS A 254 -7.09 -17.28 9.11
N TRP A 255 -7.64 -16.75 8.02
CA TRP A 255 -8.61 -15.68 8.09
C TRP A 255 -9.89 -16.18 8.78
N VAL A 256 -10.34 -15.43 9.78
CA VAL A 256 -11.64 -15.64 10.44
C VAL A 256 -12.68 -14.71 9.82
N SER A 257 -12.32 -13.44 9.63
CA SER A 257 -13.19 -12.42 9.06
C SER A 257 -12.34 -11.29 8.45
N GLY A 258 -12.94 -10.50 7.58
CA GLY A 258 -12.39 -9.22 7.20
C GLY A 258 -13.25 -8.48 6.19
N SER A 259 -13.17 -7.15 6.21
CA SER A 259 -13.77 -6.32 5.17
C SER A 259 -12.98 -5.02 4.96
N PRO A 260 -12.64 -4.64 3.71
CA PRO A 260 -12.26 -3.27 3.40
C PRO A 260 -13.52 -2.39 3.35
N THR A 261 -13.48 -1.26 4.06
CA THR A 261 -14.56 -0.27 4.08
C THR A 261 -14.07 1.02 3.45
N LEU A 262 -14.74 1.44 2.38
CA LEU A 262 -14.49 2.69 1.68
C LEU A 262 -15.37 3.80 2.27
N ILE A 263 -14.78 4.93 2.64
CA ILE A 263 -15.46 6.01 3.36
C ILE A 263 -15.42 7.27 2.51
N ASN A 264 -16.62 7.80 2.20
CA ASN A 264 -16.84 9.01 1.39
C ASN A 264 -16.00 9.06 0.10
N PRO A 265 -15.97 8.00 -0.73
CA PRO A 265 -15.22 8.06 -1.97
C PRO A 265 -15.87 9.04 -2.95
N THR A 266 -15.04 9.87 -3.56
CA THR A 266 -15.48 10.80 -4.61
C THR A 266 -14.54 10.69 -5.80
N ALA A 267 -15.12 10.72 -7.00
CA ALA A 267 -14.38 10.65 -8.25
C ALA A 267 -14.79 11.78 -9.19
N TYR A 268 -13.80 12.40 -9.82
CA TYR A 268 -13.96 13.52 -10.73
C TYR A 268 -13.12 13.30 -11.99
N THR A 269 -13.63 13.80 -13.10
CA THR A 269 -12.89 13.90 -14.36
C THR A 269 -12.67 15.36 -14.71
N TYR A 270 -11.49 15.65 -15.22
CA TYR A 270 -11.04 16.95 -15.68
C TYR A 270 -10.62 16.82 -17.14
N THR A 271 -10.32 17.94 -17.79
CA THR A 271 -9.89 17.95 -19.19
C THR A 271 -8.69 17.04 -19.46
N ASN A 272 -7.76 16.91 -18.51
CA ASN A 272 -6.48 16.22 -18.70
C ASN A 272 -6.25 15.03 -17.76
N LEU A 273 -7.12 14.78 -16.78
CA LEU A 273 -6.98 13.64 -15.87
C LEU A 273 -8.32 13.22 -15.25
N ALA A 274 -8.40 11.99 -14.77
CA ALA A 274 -9.42 11.56 -13.82
C ALA A 274 -8.78 11.28 -12.46
N ARG A 275 -9.56 11.44 -11.39
CA ARG A 275 -9.13 11.24 -10.01
C ARG A 275 -10.23 10.60 -9.19
N ILE A 276 -9.84 9.67 -8.30
CA ILE A 276 -10.68 9.20 -7.20
C ILE A 276 -9.91 9.37 -5.89
N GLY A 277 -10.62 9.73 -4.83
CA GLY A 277 -10.06 9.74 -3.49
C GLY A 277 -11.13 9.63 -2.41
N GLY A 278 -10.67 9.52 -1.17
CA GLY A 278 -11.51 9.30 0.00
C GLY A 278 -10.65 8.76 1.13
N SER A 279 -11.28 8.11 2.12
CA SER A 279 -10.58 7.38 3.17
C SER A 279 -11.01 5.91 3.19
N MET A 280 -10.23 5.07 3.86
CA MET A 280 -10.48 3.63 3.91
C MET A 280 -10.09 3.05 5.26
N GLN A 281 -10.82 2.02 5.67
CA GLN A 281 -10.41 1.15 6.77
C GLN A 281 -10.29 -0.28 6.24
N ILE A 282 -9.17 -0.95 6.54
CA ILE A 282 -9.00 -2.38 6.26
C ILE A 282 -8.96 -3.09 7.61
N SER A 283 -9.98 -3.90 7.88
CA SER A 283 -10.13 -4.63 9.15
C SER A 283 -10.23 -6.12 8.90
N TYR A 284 -9.50 -6.90 9.68
CA TYR A 284 -9.51 -8.35 9.61
C TYR A 284 -9.23 -9.03 10.94
N THR A 285 -9.71 -10.26 11.06
CA THR A 285 -9.44 -11.15 12.17
C THR A 285 -8.74 -12.40 11.65
N THR A 286 -7.65 -12.78 12.32
CA THR A 286 -6.94 -14.04 12.07
C THR A 286 -7.03 -14.93 13.30
N SER A 287 -6.94 -16.24 13.10
CA SER A 287 -6.86 -17.23 14.18
C SER A 287 -5.79 -18.24 13.82
N GLN A 288 -5.06 -18.72 14.83
CA GLN A 288 -4.10 -19.79 14.66
C GLN A 288 -4.80 -21.10 14.27
N LEU A 289 -4.17 -21.86 13.38
CA LEU A 289 -4.50 -23.25 13.10
C LEU A 289 -3.67 -24.10 14.06
N TYR A 290 -4.36 -24.92 14.86
CA TYR A 290 -3.80 -25.81 15.88
C TYR A 290 -2.58 -26.62 15.42
#